data_AF-A0A1H3GRF1-F1
#
_entry.id   AF-A0A1H3GRF1-F1
#
_cell.length_a   1.000
_cell.length_b   1.000
_cell.length_c   1.000
_cell.angle_alpha   90.00
_cell.angle_beta   90.00
_cell.angle_gamma   90.00
#
_symmetry.space_group_name_H-M   'P 1'
#
loop_
_entity.id
_entity.type
_entity.pdbx_description
1 polymer ?
#
loop_
_entity_poly.entity_id
_entity_poly.type
_entity_poly.pdbx_seq_one_letter_code
_entity_poly.pdbx_strand_id
1 'polypeptide(L)' 'MYENKKKIRFTDTDEVKAFVKAAGKCDFDIDVIYNRIVIDAKSILGVLALGVNKDLTIGYHGEDENFENVLSELSIA' A
#
# COMPACT_ATOMS: atom_id res chain seq x y z
N MET A 1 -10.69 -3.24 -12.56
CA MET A 1 -10.30 -1.81 -12.54
C MET A 1 -10.59 -1.35 -11.13
N TYR A 2 -9.58 -1.01 -10.34
CA TYR A 2 -9.74 -0.69 -8.91
C TYR A 2 -10.79 0.37 -8.66
N GLU A 3 -11.62 0.16 -7.63
CA GLU A 3 -12.59 1.14 -7.13
C GLU A 3 -11.87 2.32 -6.48
N ASN A 4 -10.90 2.00 -5.62
CA ASN A 4 -10.11 2.99 -4.91
C ASN A 4 -8.66 3.01 -5.42
N LYS A 5 -8.09 4.22 -5.49
CA LYS A 5 -6.69 4.45 -5.84
C LYS A 5 -6.09 5.58 -5.02
N LYS A 6 -4.93 5.34 -4.41
CA LYS A 6 -4.16 6.37 -3.70
C LYS A 6 -2.69 6.34 -4.08
N LYS A 7 -2.04 7.49 -4.03
CA LYS A 7 -0.58 7.59 -4.14
C LYS A 7 0.02 7.75 -2.75
N ILE A 8 1.02 6.93 -2.46
CA ILE A 8 1.74 6.97 -1.19
C ILE A 8 3.25 6.92 -1.44
N ARG A 9 4.01 7.25 -0.40
CA ARG A 9 5.46 7.05 -0.37
C ARG A 9 5.87 6.58 1.00
N PHE A 10 6.64 5.49 1.06
CA PHE A 10 7.31 5.05 2.29
C PHE A 10 8.61 5.82 2.49
N THR A 11 8.88 6.33 3.69
CA THR A 11 10.13 6.98 4.07
C THR A 11 11.12 5.99 4.68
N ASP A 12 10.63 5.01 5.44
CA ASP A 12 11.41 3.98 6.11
C ASP A 12 10.75 2.58 6.06
N THR A 13 11.44 1.59 6.62
CA THR A 13 10.95 0.20 6.63
C THR A 13 9.86 -0.06 7.66
N ASP A 14 9.71 0.80 8.68
CA ASP A 14 8.69 0.63 9.70
C ASP A 14 7.32 1.07 9.19
N GLU A 15 7.26 2.11 8.35
CA GLU A 15 6.07 2.47 7.58
C GLU A 15 5.62 1.32 6.66
N VAL A 16 6.57 0.65 5.99
CA VAL A 16 6.27 -0.54 5.17
C VAL A 16 5.63 -1.64 6.02
N LYS A 17 6.19 -1.94 7.21
CA LYS A 17 5.62 -2.95 8.11
C LYS A 17 4.21 -2.55 8.59
N ALA A 18 4.02 -1.28 8.93
CA ALA A 18 2.72 -0.76 9.38
C ALA A 18 1.66 -0.89 8.27
N PHE A 19 2.01 -0.49 7.04
CA PHE A 19 1.17 -0.62 5.86
C PHE A 19 0.79 -2.08 5.57
N VAL A 20 1.77 -2.98 5.50
CA VAL A 20 1.52 -4.41 5.20
C VAL A 20 0.67 -5.05 6.31
N LYS A 21 0.91 -4.68 7.57
CA LYS A 21 0.10 -5.15 8.70
C LYS A 21 -1.34 -4.66 8.62
N ALA A 22 -1.58 -3.43 8.17
CA ALA A 22 -2.92 -2.90 7.95
C ALA A 22 -3.59 -3.61 6.76
N ALA A 23 -2.91 -3.71 5.63
CA ALA A 23 -3.39 -4.42 4.44
C ALA A 23 -3.74 -5.88 4.73
N GLY A 24 -2.95 -6.57 5.56
CA GLY A 24 -3.19 -7.95 5.98
C GLY A 24 -4.44 -8.16 6.83
N LYS A 25 -5.04 -7.10 7.39
CA LYS A 25 -6.31 -7.17 8.12
C LYS A 25 -7.53 -7.00 7.23
N CYS A 26 -7.35 -6.48 6.02
CA CYS A 26 -8.43 -6.30 5.05
C CYS A 26 -8.81 -7.63 4.42
N ASP A 27 -10.11 -7.83 4.21
CA ASP A 27 -10.70 -9.00 3.56
C ASP A 27 -10.77 -8.88 2.02
N PHE A 28 -10.32 -7.76 1.46
CA PHE A 28 -10.24 -7.48 0.03
C PHE A 28 -8.81 -7.49 -0.51
N ASP A 29 -8.68 -7.53 -1.84
CA ASP A 29 -7.39 -7.47 -2.54
C ASP A 29 -6.84 -6.05 -2.58
N ILE A 30 -5.54 -5.92 -2.33
CA ILE A 30 -4.82 -4.65 -2.30
C ILE A 30 -3.52 -4.85 -3.07
N ASP A 31 -3.31 -4.01 -4.08
CA ASP A 31 -2.17 -4.05 -4.97
C ASP A 31 -1.30 -2.80 -4.82
N VAL A 32 0.01 -3.00 -4.75
CA VAL A 32 1.04 -1.96 -4.88
C VAL A 32 1.54 -1.93 -6.31
N ILE A 33 1.39 -0.79 -6.96
CA ILE A 33 1.73 -0.59 -8.37
C ILE A 33 2.89 0.39 -8.48
N TYR A 34 3.96 -0.05 -9.15
CA TYR A 34 5.12 0.78 -9.45
C TYR A 34 5.66 0.46 -10.85
N ASN A 35 5.65 1.46 -11.74
CA ASN A 35 5.96 1.30 -13.17
C ASN A 35 5.11 0.20 -13.84
N ARG A 36 5.71 -0.95 -14.15
CA ARG A 36 5.07 -2.12 -14.77
C ARG A 36 4.93 -3.30 -13.81
N ILE A 37 5.30 -3.10 -12.54
CA ILE A 37 5.30 -4.13 -11.49
C ILE A 37 4.04 -3.95 -10.65
N VAL A 38 3.35 -5.05 -10.38
CA VAL A 38 2.22 -5.14 -9.45
C VAL A 38 2.59 -6.18 -8.39
N ILE A 39 2.42 -5.83 -7.13
CA ILE A 39 2.75 -6.68 -5.99
C ILE A 39 1.56 -6.70 -5.03
N ASP A 40 1.25 -7.89 -4.54
CA ASP A 40 0.30 -8.07 -3.44
C ASP A 40 0.76 -7.29 -2.19
N ALA A 41 -0.09 -6.36 -1.72
CA ALA A 41 0.25 -5.46 -0.62
C ALA A 41 0.34 -6.17 0.74
N LYS A 42 -0.16 -7.41 0.85
CA LYS A 42 -0.08 -8.24 2.07
C LYS A 42 1.26 -9.01 2.14
N SER A 43 2.04 -9.01 1.06
CA SER A 43 3.37 -9.62 1.01
C SER A 43 4.47 -8.65 1.46
N ILE A 44 4.89 -8.77 2.73
CA ILE A 44 5.97 -7.93 3.28
C ILE A 44 7.27 -8.02 2.46
N LEU A 45 7.62 -9.22 1.97
CA LEU A 45 8.82 -9.41 1.16
C LEU A 45 8.68 -8.70 -0.20
N GLY A 46 7.51 -8.78 -0.82
CA GLY A 46 7.25 -8.10 -2.09
C GLY A 46 7.34 -6.59 -1.95
N VAL A 47 6.70 -6.02 -0.93
CA VAL A 47 6.71 -4.57 -0.70
C VAL A 47 8.12 -4.07 -0.31
N LEU A 48 8.86 -4.80 0.53
CA LEU A 48 10.25 -4.45 0.86
C LEU A 48 11.18 -4.51 -0.36
N ALA A 49 10.94 -5.43 -1.31
CA ALA A 49 11.73 -5.51 -2.54
C ALA A 49 11.57 -4.28 -3.44
N LEU A 50 10.48 -3.52 -3.32
CA LEU A 50 10.32 -2.24 -4.00
C LEU A 50 11.21 -1.16 -3.41
N GLY A 51 11.55 -1.26 -2.12
CA GLY A 51 12.30 -0.24 -1.39
C GLY A 51 11.45 0.97 -0.99
N VAL A 52 12.11 1.95 -0.37
CA VAL A 52 11.52 3.19 0.15
C VAL A 52 11.80 4.39 -0.78
N ASN A 53 11.18 5.54 -0.48
CA ASN A 53 11.31 6.82 -1.18
C ASN A 53 10.89 6.77 -2.66
N LYS A 54 9.84 5.99 -2.96
CA LYS A 54 9.25 5.85 -4.30
C LYS A 54 7.78 6.20 -4.27
N ASP A 55 7.27 6.79 -5.34
CA ASP A 55 5.84 7.04 -5.51
C ASP A 55 5.15 5.77 -5.96
N LEU A 56 4.36 5.21 -5.06
CA LEU A 56 3.63 3.97 -5.26
C LEU A 56 2.15 4.30 -5.45
N THR A 57 1.49 3.57 -6.34
CA THR A 57 0.03 3.64 -6.46
C THR A 57 -0.57 2.41 -5.80
N ILE A 58 -1.45 2.63 -4.83
CA ILE A 58 -2.20 1.58 -4.16
C ILE A 58 -3.57 1.47 -4.81
N GLY A 59 -3.95 0.27 -5.24
CA GLY A 59 -5.26 -0.02 -5.82
C GLY A 59 -5.97 -1.14 -5.06
N TYR A 60 -7.27 -0.97 -4.77
CA TYR A 60 -8.04 -1.94 -3.97
C TYR A 60 -9.55 -1.84 -4.22
N HIS A 61 -10.29 -2.85 -3.76
CA HIS A 61 -11.72 -3.06 -3.98
C HIS A 61 -12.47 -3.29 -2.66
N GLY A 62 -12.60 -2.24 -1.85
CA GLY A 62 -13.24 -2.28 -0.55
C GLY A 62 -12.99 -1.03 0.27
N GLU A 63 -13.57 -1.00 1.47
CA GLU A 63 -13.43 0.07 2.45
C GLU A 63 -13.04 -0.51 3.80
N ASP A 64 -11.97 0.01 4.41
CA ASP A 64 -11.60 -0.28 5.80
C ASP A 64 -11.05 1.01 6.42
N GLU A 65 -11.72 1.53 7.45
CA GLU A 65 -11.39 2.83 8.05
C GLU A 65 -9.96 2.86 8.62
N ASN A 66 -9.47 1.74 9.18
CA ASN A 66 -8.11 1.69 9.71
C ASN A 66 -7.09 1.75 8.57
N PHE A 67 -7.34 1.03 7.48
CA PHE A 67 -6.49 1.06 6.30
C PHE A 67 -6.50 2.42 5.62
N GLU A 68 -7.67 3.07 5.52
CA GLU A 68 -7.81 4.42 4.99
C GLU A 68 -6.99 5.44 5.79
N ASN A 69 -6.99 5.34 7.13
CA ASN A 69 -6.19 6.20 8.00
C ASN A 69 -4.70 6.01 7.77
N VAL A 70 -4.22 4.76 7.67
CA VAL A 70 -2.82 4.45 7.35
C VAL A 70 -2.43 5.02 5.97
N LEU A 71 -3.29 4.86 4.97
CA LEU A 71 -3.03 5.44 3.64
C LEU A 71 -2.99 6.97 3.66
N SER A 72 -3.78 7.61 4.51
CA SER A 72 -3.81 9.07 4.65
C SER A 72 -2.49 9.61 5.21
N GLU A 73 -1.96 8.96 6.25
CA GLU A 73 -0.67 9.32 6.86
C GLU A 73 0.50 9.18 5.87
N LEU A 74 0.43 8.19 4.98
CA LEU A 74 1.45 7.90 3.97
C LEU A 74 1.21 8.63 2.63
N SER A 75 0.10 9.37 2.52
CA SER A 75 -0.33 9.96 1.25
C SER A 75 0.61 11.09 0.83
N ILE A 76 0.79 11.20 -0.48
CA ILE A 76 1.48 12.34 -1.08
C ILE A 76 0.48 13.22 -1.80
N ALA A 77 0.67 14.54 -1.69
CA ALA A 77 -0.18 15.57 -2.31
C ALA A 77 -0.09 15.56 -3.85
#